data_AF-A0AAN5D2X9-F1
#
_entry.id   AF-A0AAN5D2X9-F1
#
_cell.length_a   1.000
_cell.length_b   1.000
_cell.length_c   1.000
_cell.angle_alpha   90.00
_cell.angle_beta   90.00
_cell.angle_gamma   90.00
#
_symmetry.space_group_name_H-M   'P 1'
#
loop_
_entity.id
_entity.type
_entity.pdbx_description
1 polymer ?
#
loop_
_entity_poly.entity_id
_entity_poly.type
_entity_poly.pdbx_seq_one_letter_code
_entity_poly.pdbx_strand_id
1 'polypeptide(L)' 'MQQRLKGTDNRVCIEEHLAEDCLLDIFSRLDHDDLDELSTISTKMLQLANISRSSVIKLNASTCFVLQV' A
#
# COMPACT_ATOMS: atom_id res chain seq x y z
N MET A 1 -39.93 4.26 10.89
CA MET A 1 -38.63 4.91 10.64
C MET A 1 -37.63 3.81 10.33
N GLN A 2 -37.23 3.67 9.07
CA GLN A 2 -36.35 2.59 8.62
C GLN A 2 -34.90 2.97 8.97
N GLN A 3 -34.28 2.27 9.93
CA GLN A 3 -32.86 2.38 10.18
C GLN A 3 -32.13 1.67 9.03
N ARG A 4 -31.51 2.44 8.14
CA ARG A 4 -30.55 1.90 7.17
C ARG A 4 -29.35 1.41 7.96
N LEU A 5 -29.25 0.10 8.15
CA LEU A 5 -28.00 -0.56 8.50
C LEU A 5 -27.02 -0.31 7.36
N LYS A 6 -26.14 0.67 7.56
CA LYS A 6 -25.00 0.93 6.69
C LYS A 6 -24.12 -0.30 6.85
N GLY A 7 -24.16 -1.22 5.89
CA GLY A 7 -23.24 -2.35 5.87
C GLY A 7 -21.83 -1.80 5.95
N THR A 8 -21.21 -1.93 7.11
CA THR A 8 -19.78 -1.66 7.26
C THR A 8 -19.11 -2.82 6.55
N ASP A 9 -18.81 -2.60 5.27
CA ASP A 9 -17.80 -3.36 4.56
C ASP A 9 -16.61 -3.43 5.52
N ASN A 10 -16.34 -4.61 6.07
CA ASN A 10 -15.41 -4.81 7.18
C ASN A 10 -13.95 -4.76 6.68
N ARG A 11 -13.69 -3.80 5.78
CA ARG A 11 -12.37 -3.38 5.36
C ARG A 11 -11.81 -2.54 6.49
N VAL A 12 -11.08 -3.21 7.38
CA VAL A 12 -10.26 -2.54 8.38
C VAL A 12 -9.25 -1.67 7.62
N CYS A 13 -9.44 -0.35 7.69
CA CYS A 13 -8.48 0.60 7.15
C CYS A 13 -7.19 0.47 7.98
N ILE A 14 -6.16 -0.13 7.39
CA ILE A 14 -4.85 -0.32 8.02
C ILE A 14 -4.24 1.04 8.41
N GLU A 15 -4.60 2.12 7.71
CA GLU A 15 -4.17 3.48 8.06
C GLU A 15 -4.72 4.00 9.40
N GLU A 16 -5.76 3.40 9.98
CA GLU A 16 -6.34 3.84 11.25
C GLU A 16 -5.73 3.12 12.46
N HIS A 17 -5.08 1.98 12.22
CA HIS A 17 -4.58 1.09 13.27
C HIS A 17 -3.05 1.05 13.35
N LEU A 18 -2.36 1.58 12.34
CA LEU A 18 -0.90 1.66 12.27
C LEU A 18 -0.43 3.11 12.39
N ALA A 19 0.67 3.30 13.11
CA ALA A 19 1.41 4.55 13.09
C ALA A 19 1.93 4.84 11.68
N GLU A 20 2.05 6.13 11.35
CA GLU A 20 2.48 6.60 10.03
C GLU A 20 3.84 6.03 9.63
N ASP A 21 4.80 6.01 10.56
CA ASP A 21 6.14 5.47 10.35
C ASP A 21 6.13 3.98 9.95
N CYS A 22 5.20 3.20 10.52
CA CYS A 22 5.06 1.78 10.15
C CYS A 22 4.51 1.61 8.73
N LEU A 23 3.56 2.46 8.33
CA LEU A 23 3.01 2.44 6.97
C LEU A 23 4.08 2.85 5.96
N LEU A 24 4.89 3.86 6.29
CA LEU A 24 5.99 4.30 5.44
C LEU A 24 7.06 3.20 5.27
N ASP A 25 7.40 2.46 6.33
CA ASP A 25 8.32 1.31 6.22
C ASP A 25 7.76 0.23 5.29
N ILE A 26 6.47 -0.09 5.40
CA ILE A 26 5.81 -1.06 4.52
C ILE A 26 5.85 -0.56 3.07
N PHE A 27 5.47 0.70 2.83
CA PHE A 27 5.35 1.28 1.50
C PHE A 27 6.70 1.46 0.82
N SER A 28 7.78 1.61 1.57
CA SER A 28 9.15 1.67 1.02
C SER A 28 9.58 0.38 0.29
N ARG A 29 8.88 -0.73 0.54
CA ARG A 29 9.16 -2.06 -0.05
C ARG A 29 8.31 -2.35 -1.28
N LEU A 30 7.33 -1.50 -1.59
CA LEU A 30 6.46 -1.62 -2.74
C LEU A 30 7.11 -0.97 -3.96
N ASP A 31 6.76 -1.45 -5.16
CA ASP A 31 7.20 -0.81 -6.38
C ASP A 31 6.31 0.40 -6.75
N HIS A 32 6.63 1.07 -7.85
CA HIS A 32 5.90 2.26 -8.26
C HIS A 32 4.46 1.96 -8.68
N ASP A 33 4.20 0.78 -9.26
CA ASP A 33 2.86 0.42 -9.74
C ASP A 33 1.95 0.12 -8.54
N ASP A 34 2.47 -0.60 -7.54
CA ASP A 34 1.79 -0.85 -6.27
C ASP A 34 1.44 0.45 -5.52
N LEU A 35 2.39 1.40 -5.47
CA LEU A 35 2.17 2.71 -4.83
C LEU A 35 1.17 3.57 -5.59
N ASP A 36 1.10 3.45 -6.92
CA ASP A 36 0.10 4.14 -7.73
C ASP A 36 -1.29 3.59 -7.43
N GLU A 37 -1.46 2.26 -7.29
CA GLU A 37 -2.75 1.68 -6.91
C GLU A 37 -3.18 2.13 -5.50
N LEU A 38 -2.26 2.09 -4.51
CA LEU A 38 -2.50 2.59 -3.16
C LEU A 38 -2.96 4.05 -3.15
N SER A 39 -2.36 4.89 -4.00
CA SER A 39 -2.67 6.31 -4.05
C SER A 39 -4.13 6.62 -4.43
N THR A 40 -4.83 5.67 -5.05
CA THR A 40 -6.23 5.81 -5.46
C THR A 40 -7.23 5.53 -4.35
N ILE A 41 -6.80 4.93 -3.23
CA ILE A 41 -7.68 4.44 -2.16
C ILE A 41 -8.22 5.58 -1.30
N SER A 42 -7.34 6.48 -0.84
CA SER A 42 -7.71 7.58 0.03
C SER A 42 -6.69 8.72 -0.06
N THR A 43 -7.09 9.93 0.35
CA THR A 43 -6.17 11.08 0.40
C THR A 43 -4.95 10.83 1.30
N LYS A 44 -5.15 10.07 2.39
CA LYS A 44 -4.05 9.68 3.29
C LYS A 44 -3.10 8.71 2.59
N MET A 45 -3.63 7.71 1.87
CA MET A 45 -2.82 6.78 1.08
C MET A 45 -2.04 7.48 -0.02
N LEU A 46 -2.65 8.46 -0.70
CA LEU A 46 -1.95 9.29 -1.69
C LEU A 46 -0.76 10.02 -1.08
N GLN A 47 -0.92 10.62 0.10
CA GLN A 47 0.16 11.33 0.79
C GLN A 47 1.30 10.38 1.16
N LEU A 48 0.98 9.23 1.76
CA LEU A 48 1.97 8.23 2.17
C LEU A 48 2.68 7.61 0.97
N ALA A 49 1.96 7.25 -0.08
CA ALA A 49 2.54 6.73 -1.31
C ALA A 49 3.51 7.74 -1.95
N ASN A 50 3.16 9.02 -1.98
CA ASN A 50 4.05 10.07 -2.50
C ASN A 50 5.33 10.22 -1.66
N ILE A 51 5.23 10.12 -0.33
CA ILE A 51 6.40 10.13 0.54
C ILE A 51 7.29 8.92 0.24
N SER A 52 6.70 7.73 0.19
CA SER A 52 7.41 6.48 0.00
C SER A 52 8.05 6.33 -1.38
N ARG A 53 7.53 6.99 -2.43
CA ARG A 53 8.13 6.99 -3.79
C ARG A 53 9.59 7.39 -3.82
N SER A 54 10.00 8.32 -2.94
CA SER A 54 11.40 8.75 -2.84
C SER A 54 12.33 7.67 -2.26
N SER A 55 11.74 6.69 -1.59
CA SER A 55 12.42 5.62 -0.84
C SER A 55 12.23 4.25 -1.48
N VAL A 56 11.50 4.15 -2.60
CA VAL A 56 11.32 2.89 -3.34
C VAL A 56 12.69 2.40 -3.77
N ILE A 57 13.13 1.33 -3.11
CA ILE A 57 14.35 0.64 -3.48
C ILE A 57 14.10 0.07 -4.87
N LYS A 58 14.86 0.51 -5.87
CA LYS A 58 14.96 -0.20 -7.16
C LYS A 58 15.49 -1.60 -6.86
N LEU A 59 14.59 -2.54 -6.62
CA LEU A 59 14.89 -3.96 -6.61
C LEU A 59 15.22 -4.32 -8.05
N ASN A 60 16.51 -4.20 -8.40
CA ASN A 60 17.02 -4.81 -9.62
C ASN A 60 16.66 -6.29 -9.54
N ALA A 61 15.85 -6.78 -10.48
CA ALA A 61 15.48 -8.18 -10.54
C ALA A 61 16.76 -9.03 -10.54
N SER A 62 17.03 -9.71 -9.42
CA SER A 62 18.11 -10.69 -9.37
C SER A 62 17.73 -11.81 -10.32
N THR A 63 18.53 -11.99 -11.37
CA THR A 63 18.37 -13.00 -12.42
C THR A 63 17.92 -14.34 -11.81
N CYS A 64 16.66 -14.70 -12.03
CA CYS A 64 16.12 -15.98 -11.61
C CYS A 64 16.49 -17.01 -12.69
N PHE A 65 17.44 -17.88 -12.39
CA PHE A 65 17.74 -19.01 -13.27
C PHE A 65 16.73 -20.11 -13.04
N VAL A 66 15.85 -20.35 -14.02
CA VAL A 66 15.01 -21.54 -14.04
C VAL A 66 15.90 -22.71 -14.47
N LEU A 67 16.25 -23.58 -13.51
CA LEU A 67 16.86 -24.86 -13.80
C LEU A 67 15.78 -25.81 -14.34
N GLN A 68 15.70 -25.95 -15.67
CA GLN A 68 14.98 -27.06 -16.30
C GLN A 68 15.90 -28.29 -16.32
N VAL A 69 15.39 -29.40 -15.77
CA VAL A 69 16.01 -30.73 -15.77
C VAL A 69 15.45 -31.54 -16.92
#